data_AF-A0A915DBY4-F1
#
_entry.id   AF-A0A915DBY4-F1
#
_cell.length_a   1.000
_cell.length_b   1.000
_cell.length_c   1.000
_cell.angle_alpha   90.00
_cell.angle_beta   90.00
_cell.angle_gamma   90.00
#
_symmetry.space_group_name_H-M   'P 1'
#
loop_
_entity.id
_entity.type
_entity.pdbx_description
1 polymer ?
#
loop_
_entity_poly.entity_id
_entity_poly.type
_entity_poly.pdbx_seq_one_letter_code
_entity_poly.pdbx_strand_id
1 'polypeptide(L)'
;MKDFVPNLVDALLERDVGQDEDICFLEQANNQVDIAKSAFEKVIEIQPEYLPDERLLIRQAEVLLEQKLMKQYVKCMMTAGLVRSRRNKINISRKLKKIVFEANKDLQRDWNGIELHDYALRVTELLHADQRYPEMLHVVAYAFLNQKFSRTGLPTFQNLLPYASVRAENYSLAFEYLRFSYVYLMNGTIGSGEEQAQQLLFCRIFNGMNFVFCRHQSVGYHRFVMRALAKTPENYPLHIISGNNSLVTGSYRHALGEYFRVWLNNRDDPLVCLLIALTFTHMTCKKDISSRHMIAMRGIAFMKQYQRIRGCCQEVNYNIGRMLQQLGVLSGAIYFYDRVLHHSEVPMVYKEDEQTGKSYLEAAERYDLKRLAAHNLALIYVLSGNRMLARKVLEEFCVV
;
A
#
# COMPACT_ATOMS: atom_id res chain seq x y z
N MET A 1 -3.11 19.32 1.17
CA MET A 1 -3.67 18.28 0.28
C MET A 1 -3.61 18.66 -1.19
N LYS A 2 -3.20 19.90 -1.54
CA LYS A 2 -2.92 20.32 -2.92
C LYS A 2 -1.59 19.79 -3.47
N ASP A 3 -0.65 19.41 -2.60
CA ASP A 3 0.74 19.17 -3.04
C ASP A 3 1.23 17.72 -2.86
N PHE A 4 0.32 16.77 -2.57
CA PHE A 4 0.67 15.35 -2.43
C PHE A 4 0.54 14.54 -3.73
N VAL A 5 0.30 15.22 -4.85
CA VAL A 5 0.31 14.63 -6.19
C VAL A 5 1.35 15.34 -7.06
N PRO A 6 2.65 15.02 -6.96
CA PRO A 6 3.55 15.23 -8.08
C PRO A 6 3.29 14.13 -9.11
N ASN A 7 2.64 14.56 -10.19
CA ASN A 7 2.98 14.24 -11.58
C ASN A 7 2.78 12.80 -12.03
N LEU A 8 1.53 12.34 -11.99
CA LEU A 8 1.00 11.54 -13.10
C LEU A 8 0.32 12.41 -14.17
N VAL A 9 -0.05 13.63 -13.79
CA VAL A 9 -0.88 14.55 -14.58
C VAL A 9 -0.03 15.34 -15.58
N ASP A 10 1.18 15.78 -15.21
CA ASP A 10 2.06 16.53 -16.11
C ASP A 10 2.54 15.71 -17.31
N ALA A 11 2.66 14.38 -17.17
CA ALA A 11 3.03 13.49 -18.27
C ALA A 11 1.86 13.19 -19.24
N LEU A 12 0.62 13.48 -18.84
CA LEU A 12 -0.58 13.18 -19.63
C LEU A 12 -1.18 14.43 -20.30
N LEU A 13 -0.71 15.63 -19.97
CA LEU A 13 -1.30 16.90 -20.43
C LEU A 13 -0.44 17.72 -21.39
N GLU A 14 0.79 17.29 -21.71
CA GLU A 14 1.63 17.96 -22.72
C GLU A 14 1.67 17.19 -24.04
N ARG A 15 0.55 17.13 -24.78
CA ARG A 15 0.59 16.93 -26.23
C ARG A 15 -0.49 17.72 -26.95
N ASP A 16 -0.02 18.72 -27.68
CA ASP A 16 -0.68 19.27 -28.85
C ASP A 16 -0.31 18.41 -30.08
N VAL A 17 -1.30 18.20 -30.98
CA VAL A 17 -1.22 17.74 -32.39
C VAL A 17 -1.35 16.23 -32.73
N GLY A 18 -2.45 15.85 -33.42
CA GLY A 18 -2.53 14.67 -34.31
C GLY A 18 -3.91 13.98 -34.54
N GLN A 19 -4.87 14.61 -35.26
CA GLN A 19 -6.32 14.30 -35.24
C GLN A 19 -6.87 12.89 -35.57
N ASP A 20 -6.15 11.95 -36.20
CA ASP A 20 -6.76 10.69 -36.69
C ASP A 20 -6.32 9.39 -35.98
N GLU A 21 -5.09 9.32 -35.42
CA GLU A 21 -4.65 8.16 -34.63
C GLU A 21 -5.11 8.25 -33.15
N ASP A 22 -5.38 9.48 -32.68
CA ASP A 22 -5.82 9.77 -31.32
C ASP A 22 -7.23 9.25 -31.01
N ILE A 23 -8.13 9.19 -32.01
CA ILE A 23 -9.51 8.76 -31.79
C ILE A 23 -9.57 7.28 -31.40
N CYS A 24 -8.78 6.42 -32.05
CA CYS A 24 -8.73 4.99 -31.72
C CYS A 24 -8.10 4.75 -30.34
N PHE A 25 -7.06 5.52 -29.98
CA PHE A 25 -6.41 5.44 -28.67
C PHE A 25 -7.31 5.98 -27.54
N LEU A 26 -8.00 7.11 -27.76
CA LEU A 26 -8.96 7.70 -26.83
C LEU A 26 -10.22 6.84 -26.67
N GLU A 27 -10.71 6.21 -27.74
CA GLU A 27 -11.82 5.25 -27.68
C GLU A 27 -11.42 3.99 -26.91
N GLN A 28 -10.21 3.47 -27.10
CA GLN A 28 -9.68 2.35 -26.32
C GLN A 28 -9.47 2.73 -24.85
N ALA A 29 -8.94 3.93 -24.57
CA ALA A 29 -8.76 4.43 -23.22
C ALA A 29 -10.11 4.66 -22.51
N ASN A 30 -11.09 5.26 -23.18
CA ASN A 30 -12.44 5.46 -22.65
C ASN A 30 -13.15 4.12 -22.40
N ASN A 31 -13.04 3.16 -23.32
CA ASN A 31 -13.59 1.82 -23.13
C ASN A 31 -12.92 1.11 -21.93
N GLN A 32 -11.60 1.25 -21.77
CA GLN A 32 -10.89 0.71 -20.61
C GLN A 32 -11.29 1.39 -19.29
N VAL A 33 -11.55 2.71 -19.30
CA VAL A 33 -12.03 3.46 -18.14
C VAL A 33 -13.46 3.05 -17.78
N ASP A 34 -14.34 2.82 -18.75
CA ASP A 34 -15.72 2.38 -18.50
C ASP A 34 -15.78 0.93 -18.00
N ILE A 35 -14.92 0.05 -18.52
CA ILE A 35 -14.72 -1.30 -17.97
C ILE A 35 -14.19 -1.23 -16.53
N ALA A 36 -13.25 -0.31 -16.24
CA ALA A 36 -12.73 -0.11 -14.89
C ALA A 36 -13.82 0.39 -13.94
N LYS A 37 -14.62 1.38 -14.35
CA LYS A 37 -15.79 1.86 -13.59
C LYS A 37 -16.76 0.73 -13.28
N SER A 38 -17.12 -0.09 -14.28
CA SER A 38 -18.00 -1.25 -14.07
C SER A 38 -17.40 -2.29 -13.12
N ALA A 39 -16.08 -2.51 -13.17
CA ALA A 39 -15.40 -3.40 -12.23
C ALA A 39 -15.42 -2.86 -10.80
N PHE A 40 -15.22 -1.54 -10.63
CA PHE A 40 -15.29 -0.89 -9.32
C PHE A 40 -16.70 -0.91 -8.73
N GLU A 41 -17.73 -0.67 -9.54
CA GLU A 41 -19.14 -0.77 -9.13
C GLU A 41 -19.48 -2.16 -8.58
N LYS A 42 -19.09 -3.22 -9.30
CA LYS A 42 -19.31 -4.61 -8.86
C LYS A 42 -18.60 -4.92 -7.55
N VAL A 43 -17.38 -4.41 -7.34
CA VAL A 43 -16.63 -4.64 -6.09
C VAL A 43 -17.30 -3.94 -4.90
N ILE A 44 -17.85 -2.74 -5.11
CA ILE A 44 -18.61 -2.01 -4.09
C ILE A 44 -19.89 -2.78 -3.73
N GLU A 45 -20.59 -3.35 -4.72
CA GLU A 45 -21.80 -4.17 -4.51
C GLU A 45 -21.53 -5.48 -3.76
N ILE A 46 -20.38 -6.13 -3.96
CA ILE A 46 -20.05 -7.46 -3.41
C ILE A 46 -19.62 -7.43 -1.94
N GLN A 47 -19.15 -6.31 -1.40
CA GLN A 47 -18.72 -6.21 0.01
C GLN A 47 -19.65 -5.34 0.89
N PRO A 48 -20.96 -5.64 1.00
CA PRO A 48 -21.87 -4.90 1.87
C PRO A 48 -21.75 -5.30 3.35
N GLU A 49 -21.07 -6.40 3.68
CA GLU A 49 -21.10 -7.03 5.02
C GLU A 49 -20.36 -6.24 6.12
N TYR A 50 -19.55 -5.25 5.77
CA TYR A 50 -18.96 -4.30 6.73
C TYR A 50 -19.92 -3.15 7.14
N LEU A 51 -21.19 -3.18 6.71
CA LEU A 51 -22.20 -2.17 7.02
C LEU A 51 -23.20 -2.67 8.11
N PRO A 52 -23.19 -2.11 9.34
CA PRO A 52 -24.23 -2.36 10.34
C PRO A 52 -25.34 -1.30 10.33
N ASP A 53 -26.59 -1.75 10.54
CA ASP A 53 -27.81 -0.97 10.87
C ASP A 53 -28.28 0.08 9.83
N GLU A 54 -27.86 -0.11 8.58
CA GLU A 54 -27.99 0.79 7.41
C GLU A 54 -28.96 0.22 6.32
N ARG A 55 -29.36 -1.04 6.48
CA ARG A 55 -29.98 -1.90 5.44
C ARG A 55 -31.39 -1.48 5.00
N LEU A 56 -32.14 -0.76 5.82
CA LEU A 56 -33.48 -0.27 5.46
C LEU A 56 -33.43 1.03 4.64
N LEU A 57 -32.44 1.89 4.91
CA LEU A 57 -32.24 3.16 4.20
C LEU A 57 -31.47 2.96 2.89
N ILE A 58 -30.55 2.00 2.85
CA ILE A 58 -29.90 1.57 1.61
C ILE A 58 -30.90 0.88 0.68
N ARG A 59 -31.76 -0.03 1.18
CA ARG A 59 -32.84 -0.61 0.36
C ARG A 59 -33.82 0.43 -0.15
N GLN A 60 -34.11 1.46 0.64
CA GLN A 60 -34.96 2.57 0.21
C GLN A 60 -34.24 3.44 -0.84
N ALA A 61 -32.94 3.66 -0.70
CA ALA A 61 -32.12 4.34 -1.70
C ALA A 61 -31.98 3.53 -3.00
N GLU A 62 -31.88 2.19 -2.92
CA GLU A 62 -31.88 1.26 -4.05
C GLU A 62 -33.21 1.32 -4.82
N VAL A 63 -34.35 1.24 -4.13
CA VAL A 63 -35.70 1.38 -4.76
C VAL A 63 -35.89 2.78 -5.38
N LEU A 64 -35.38 3.84 -4.74
CA LEU A 64 -35.45 5.21 -5.28
C LEU A 64 -34.50 5.43 -6.46
N LEU A 65 -33.41 4.67 -6.54
CA LEU A 65 -32.46 4.64 -7.66
C LEU A 65 -33.07 3.92 -8.86
N GLU A 66 -33.73 2.77 -8.64
CA GLU A 66 -34.48 2.03 -9.67
C GLU A 66 -35.61 2.90 -10.28
N GLN A 67 -36.22 3.77 -9.48
CA GLN A 67 -37.27 4.70 -9.91
C GLN A 67 -36.73 6.04 -10.49
N LYS A 68 -35.41 6.21 -10.61
CA LYS A 68 -34.72 7.43 -11.10
C LYS A 68 -35.05 8.72 -10.31
N LEU A 69 -35.46 8.60 -9.05
CA LEU A 69 -35.84 9.72 -8.19
C LEU A 69 -34.62 10.30 -7.43
N MET A 70 -33.69 10.89 -8.20
CA MET A 70 -32.36 11.31 -7.72
C MET A 70 -32.36 12.31 -6.55
N LYS A 71 -33.36 13.20 -6.46
CA LYS A 71 -33.47 14.17 -5.34
C LYS A 71 -33.78 13.48 -4.01
N GLN A 72 -34.55 12.39 -4.03
CA GLN A 72 -34.95 11.65 -2.84
C GLN A 72 -33.84 10.67 -2.41
N TYR A 73 -33.10 10.13 -3.38
CA TYR A 73 -31.88 9.34 -3.16
C TYR A 73 -30.82 10.13 -2.36
N VAL A 74 -30.46 11.34 -2.82
CA VAL A 74 -29.48 12.19 -2.14
C VAL A 74 -29.97 12.59 -0.74
N LYS A 75 -31.27 12.84 -0.57
CA LYS A 75 -31.90 13.12 0.74
C LYS A 75 -31.79 11.92 1.69
N CYS A 76 -31.98 10.70 1.19
CA CYS A 76 -31.89 9.46 1.97
C CYS A 76 -30.46 9.20 2.49
N MET A 77 -29.46 9.43 1.63
CA MET A 77 -28.03 9.34 1.98
C MET A 77 -27.61 10.42 2.99
N MET A 78 -28.12 11.65 2.85
CA MET A 78 -27.89 12.72 3.83
C MET A 78 -28.53 12.42 5.19
N THR A 79 -29.72 11.80 5.22
CA THR A 79 -30.37 11.39 6.47
C THR A 79 -29.65 10.24 7.17
N ALA A 80 -29.05 9.29 6.42
CA ALA A 80 -28.20 8.24 6.99
C ALA A 80 -26.97 8.85 7.71
N GLY A 81 -26.36 9.89 7.11
CA GLY A 81 -25.28 10.66 7.75
C GLY A 81 -25.71 11.43 9.02
N LEU A 82 -26.93 11.96 9.05
CA LEU A 82 -27.50 12.69 10.20
C LEU A 82 -27.89 11.78 11.39
N VAL A 83 -28.40 10.57 11.15
CA VAL A 83 -28.80 9.63 12.21
C VAL A 83 -27.58 9.17 13.03
N ARG A 84 -26.41 9.01 12.38
CA ARG A 84 -25.14 8.66 13.06
C ARG A 84 -24.61 9.80 13.94
N SER A 85 -24.79 11.04 13.51
CA SER A 85 -24.43 12.27 14.25
C SER A 85 -25.29 12.50 15.50
N ARG A 86 -26.54 12.01 15.52
CA ARG A 86 -27.41 12.07 16.70
C ARG A 86 -27.14 10.97 17.73
N ARG A 87 -26.72 9.76 17.30
CA ARG A 87 -26.45 8.63 18.21
C ARG A 87 -25.14 8.78 18.98
N ASN A 88 -24.10 9.30 18.34
CA ASN A 88 -22.83 9.60 18.99
C ASN A 88 -22.75 11.10 19.26
N LYS A 89 -22.91 11.52 20.53
CA LYS A 89 -22.62 12.87 21.04
C LYS A 89 -21.12 13.19 20.91
N ILE A 90 -20.56 13.15 19.71
CA ILE A 90 -19.18 13.49 19.42
C ILE A 90 -19.20 14.88 18.79
N ASN A 91 -18.39 15.77 19.36
CA ASN A 91 -18.27 17.18 18.98
C ASN A 91 -17.79 17.31 17.53
N ILE A 92 -18.73 17.25 16.59
CA ILE A 92 -18.50 17.69 15.22
C ILE A 92 -18.07 19.17 15.28
N SER A 93 -16.91 19.49 14.67
CA SER A 93 -16.38 20.85 14.65
C SER A 93 -17.46 21.84 14.16
N ARG A 94 -17.54 23.03 14.77
CA ARG A 94 -18.50 24.09 14.37
C ARG A 94 -18.46 24.40 12.87
N LYS A 95 -17.31 24.15 12.21
CA LYS A 95 -17.08 24.28 10.77
C LYS A 95 -17.91 23.30 9.93
N LEU A 96 -17.98 22.03 10.33
CA LEU A 96 -18.71 21.00 9.58
C LEU A 96 -20.23 21.19 9.71
N LYS A 97 -20.69 21.60 10.90
CA LYS A 97 -22.09 22.02 11.10
C LYS A 97 -22.46 23.23 10.23
N LYS A 98 -21.56 24.21 10.08
CA LYS A 98 -21.78 25.41 9.27
C LYS A 98 -21.79 25.11 7.77
N ILE A 99 -20.84 24.31 7.27
CA ILE A 99 -20.79 23.90 5.85
C ILE A 99 -22.01 23.05 5.48
N VAL A 100 -22.42 22.11 6.33
CA VAL A 100 -23.63 21.30 6.10
C VAL A 100 -24.90 22.14 6.23
N PHE A 101 -24.92 23.16 7.09
CA PHE A 101 -26.05 24.09 7.22
C PHE A 101 -26.17 25.04 6.03
N GLU A 102 -25.05 25.53 5.49
CA GLU A 102 -24.98 26.35 4.27
C GLU A 102 -25.36 25.52 3.04
N ALA A 103 -24.81 24.31 2.88
CA ALA A 103 -25.19 23.38 1.81
C ALA A 103 -26.66 22.95 1.88
N ASN A 104 -27.24 22.84 3.09
CA ASN A 104 -28.67 22.56 3.27
C ASN A 104 -29.58 23.75 2.91
N LYS A 105 -29.09 25.00 2.99
CA LYS A 105 -29.84 26.18 2.55
C LYS A 105 -29.92 26.27 1.02
N ASP A 106 -28.91 25.76 0.32
CA ASP A 106 -28.80 25.79 -1.14
C ASP A 106 -29.33 24.53 -1.85
N LEU A 107 -30.08 23.67 -1.14
CA LEU A 107 -30.64 22.39 -1.63
C LEU A 107 -31.64 22.50 -2.80
N GLN A 108 -31.98 23.71 -3.25
CA GLN A 108 -32.83 23.99 -4.41
C GLN A 108 -32.07 24.50 -5.64
N ARG A 109 -30.75 24.74 -5.55
CA ARG A 109 -29.92 25.17 -6.68
C ARG A 109 -29.40 23.97 -7.49
N ASP A 110 -29.32 24.12 -8.81
CA ASP A 110 -28.57 23.20 -9.66
C ASP A 110 -27.07 23.52 -9.51
N TRP A 111 -26.33 22.61 -8.88
CA TRP A 111 -24.88 22.77 -8.67
C TRP A 111 -24.11 22.57 -9.97
N ASN A 112 -23.15 23.46 -10.24
CA ASN A 112 -22.21 23.27 -11.35
C ASN A 112 -21.20 22.15 -11.03
N GLY A 113 -20.63 21.50 -12.05
CA GLY A 113 -19.68 20.39 -11.87
C GLY A 113 -18.43 20.78 -11.06
N ILE A 114 -17.97 22.02 -11.19
CA ILE A 114 -16.82 22.57 -10.45
C ILE A 114 -17.16 22.79 -8.97
N GLU A 115 -18.33 23.39 -8.68
CA GLU A 115 -18.79 23.61 -7.30
C GLU A 115 -19.01 22.30 -6.56
N LEU A 116 -19.51 21.29 -7.27
CA LEU A 116 -19.67 19.94 -6.74
C LEU A 116 -18.31 19.28 -6.47
N HIS A 117 -17.32 19.48 -7.36
CA HIS A 117 -15.93 19.01 -7.18
C HIS A 117 -15.30 19.60 -5.93
N ASP A 118 -15.31 20.94 -5.80
CA ASP A 118 -14.74 21.64 -4.65
C ASP A 118 -15.42 21.22 -3.34
N TYR A 119 -16.74 21.03 -3.36
CA TYR A 119 -17.47 20.54 -2.20
C TYR A 119 -17.07 19.10 -1.81
N ALA A 120 -17.02 18.19 -2.79
CA ALA A 120 -16.61 16.80 -2.55
C ALA A 120 -15.16 16.70 -2.05
N LEU A 121 -14.26 17.52 -2.58
CA LEU A 121 -12.88 17.61 -2.12
C LEU A 121 -12.83 18.14 -0.68
N ARG A 122 -13.60 19.18 -0.37
CA ARG A 122 -13.65 19.74 0.99
C ARG A 122 -14.19 18.76 2.02
N VAL A 123 -15.22 17.99 1.66
CA VAL A 123 -15.74 16.90 2.51
C VAL A 123 -14.67 15.83 2.71
N THR A 124 -13.95 15.44 1.66
CA THR A 124 -12.83 14.49 1.73
C THR A 124 -11.73 14.98 2.69
N GLU A 125 -11.35 16.26 2.60
CA GLU A 125 -10.35 16.86 3.50
C GLU A 125 -10.77 16.81 4.98
N LEU A 126 -12.05 17.08 5.26
CA LEU A 126 -12.59 17.05 6.61
C LEU A 126 -12.65 15.63 7.17
N LEU A 127 -13.08 14.65 6.37
CA LEU A 127 -13.11 13.23 6.76
C LEU A 127 -11.71 12.69 7.00
N HIS A 128 -10.73 13.11 6.20
CA HIS A 128 -9.33 12.76 6.40
C HIS A 128 -8.78 13.31 7.72
N ALA A 129 -9.07 14.58 8.04
CA ALA A 129 -8.66 15.21 9.30
C ALA A 129 -9.26 14.50 10.54
N ASP A 130 -10.46 13.97 10.40
CA ASP A 130 -11.16 13.20 11.44
C ASP A 130 -10.82 11.69 11.42
N GLN A 131 -9.91 11.25 10.54
CA GLN A 131 -9.51 9.85 10.35
C GLN A 131 -10.66 8.88 10.00
N ARG A 132 -11.75 9.41 9.40
CA ARG A 132 -12.93 8.63 8.97
C ARG A 132 -12.79 8.12 7.55
N TYR A 133 -11.89 7.16 7.38
CA TYR A 133 -11.47 6.67 6.05
C TYR A 133 -12.55 5.88 5.28
N PRO A 134 -13.43 5.06 5.89
CA PRO A 134 -14.50 4.38 5.15
C PRO A 134 -15.48 5.36 4.50
N GLU A 135 -15.90 6.39 5.23
CA GLU A 135 -16.80 7.42 4.70
C GLU A 135 -16.11 8.29 3.65
N MET A 136 -14.82 8.57 3.83
CA MET A 136 -14.00 9.25 2.84
C MET A 136 -13.96 8.47 1.51
N LEU A 137 -13.79 7.14 1.59
CA LEU A 137 -13.79 6.27 0.43
C LEU A 137 -15.11 6.34 -0.34
N HIS A 138 -16.25 6.36 0.34
CA HIS A 138 -17.56 6.46 -0.32
C HIS A 138 -17.71 7.77 -1.10
N VAL A 139 -17.27 8.89 -0.53
CA VAL A 139 -17.31 10.20 -1.20
C VAL A 139 -16.40 10.21 -2.42
N VAL A 140 -15.17 9.69 -2.29
CA VAL A 140 -14.20 9.64 -3.39
C VAL A 140 -14.67 8.69 -4.51
N ALA A 141 -15.20 7.51 -4.17
CA ALA A 141 -15.73 6.56 -5.13
C ALA A 141 -16.95 7.12 -5.88
N TYR A 142 -17.87 7.78 -5.17
CA TYR A 142 -19.01 8.45 -5.80
C TYR A 142 -18.57 9.58 -6.74
N ALA A 143 -17.63 10.42 -6.30
CA ALA A 143 -17.11 11.51 -7.13
C ALA A 143 -16.37 10.99 -8.37
N PHE A 144 -15.69 9.85 -8.26
CA PHE A 144 -15.05 9.18 -9.38
C PHE A 144 -16.06 8.60 -10.39
N LEU A 145 -17.14 7.98 -9.92
CA LEU A 145 -18.15 7.36 -10.79
C LEU A 145 -19.10 8.38 -11.44
N ASN A 146 -19.31 9.54 -10.82
CA ASN A 146 -20.29 10.50 -11.28
C ASN A 146 -19.80 11.30 -12.52
N GLN A 147 -20.56 11.18 -13.62
CA GLN A 147 -20.26 11.80 -14.91
C GLN A 147 -20.12 13.33 -14.87
N LYS A 148 -20.74 14.02 -13.91
CA LYS A 148 -20.61 15.49 -13.77
C LYS A 148 -19.20 15.92 -13.39
N PHE A 149 -18.46 15.08 -12.64
CA PHE A 149 -17.06 15.34 -12.31
C PHE A 149 -16.14 14.93 -13.46
N SER A 150 -16.49 13.85 -14.19
CA SER A 150 -15.72 13.39 -15.37
C SER A 150 -15.61 14.47 -16.45
N ARG A 151 -16.58 15.39 -16.55
CA ARG A 151 -16.58 16.52 -17.50
C ARG A 151 -15.67 17.68 -17.10
N THR A 152 -15.22 17.74 -15.85
CA THR A 152 -14.30 18.80 -15.38
C THR A 152 -12.85 18.57 -15.79
N GLY A 153 -12.51 17.40 -16.35
CA GLY A 153 -11.16 17.06 -16.82
C GLY A 153 -10.12 16.85 -15.72
N LEU A 154 -10.47 17.03 -14.43
CA LEU A 154 -9.55 16.88 -13.31
C LEU A 154 -9.50 15.43 -12.79
N PRO A 155 -8.34 14.73 -12.83
CA PRO A 155 -8.20 13.35 -12.34
C PRO A 155 -8.09 13.26 -10.80
N THR A 156 -8.56 14.27 -10.06
CA THR A 156 -8.39 14.38 -8.60
C THR A 156 -8.89 13.16 -7.85
N PHE A 157 -10.15 12.75 -8.10
CA PHE A 157 -10.76 11.62 -7.40
C PHE A 157 -10.23 10.27 -7.87
N GLN A 158 -9.77 10.17 -9.13
CA GLN A 158 -9.05 9.00 -9.62
C GLN A 158 -7.76 8.76 -8.85
N ASN A 159 -6.97 9.82 -8.60
CA ASN A 159 -5.73 9.73 -7.83
C ASN A 159 -5.96 9.55 -6.32
N LEU A 160 -7.06 10.08 -5.78
CA LEU A 160 -7.43 9.89 -4.36
C LEU A 160 -8.01 8.50 -4.07
N LEU A 161 -8.61 7.83 -5.06
CA LEU A 161 -9.23 6.52 -4.89
C LEU A 161 -8.29 5.44 -4.33
N PRO A 162 -7.07 5.21 -4.85
CA PRO A 162 -6.15 4.22 -4.28
C PRO A 162 -5.76 4.56 -2.84
N TYR A 163 -5.54 5.84 -2.55
CA TYR A 163 -5.22 6.30 -1.20
C TYR A 163 -6.38 6.04 -0.24
N ALA A 164 -7.59 6.48 -0.59
CA ALA A 164 -8.78 6.27 0.21
C ALA A 164 -9.05 4.77 0.44
N SER A 165 -8.86 3.94 -0.58
CA SER A 165 -9.05 2.49 -0.51
C SER A 165 -8.08 1.83 0.46
N VAL A 166 -6.79 2.21 0.39
CA VAL A 166 -5.76 1.71 1.30
C VAL A 166 -6.01 2.18 2.75
N ARG A 167 -6.35 3.45 2.95
CA ARG A 167 -6.61 4.01 4.29
C ARG A 167 -7.88 3.45 4.93
N ALA A 168 -8.88 3.10 4.13
CA ALA A 168 -10.11 2.44 4.56
C ALA A 168 -9.96 0.91 4.69
N GLU A 169 -8.76 0.37 4.45
CA GLU A 169 -8.47 -1.08 4.45
C GLU A 169 -9.30 -1.90 3.45
N ASN A 170 -9.86 -1.25 2.43
CA ASN A 170 -10.51 -1.93 1.30
C ASN A 170 -9.47 -2.32 0.25
N TYR A 171 -8.74 -3.39 0.54
CA TYR A 171 -7.67 -3.91 -0.31
C TYR A 171 -8.16 -4.50 -1.64
N SER A 172 -9.41 -4.98 -1.69
CA SER A 172 -10.04 -5.44 -2.93
C SER A 172 -10.14 -4.31 -3.95
N LEU A 173 -10.65 -3.16 -3.53
CA LEU A 173 -10.77 -1.98 -4.38
C LEU A 173 -9.39 -1.40 -4.75
N ALA A 174 -8.48 -1.34 -3.78
CA ALA A 174 -7.09 -0.92 -4.03
C ALA A 174 -6.39 -1.80 -5.07
N PHE A 175 -6.60 -3.12 -5.02
CA PHE A 175 -6.06 -4.05 -6.01
C PHE A 175 -6.63 -3.80 -7.40
N GLU A 176 -7.94 -3.61 -7.56
CA GLU A 176 -8.52 -3.36 -8.88
C GLU A 176 -7.95 -2.09 -9.52
N TYR A 177 -7.70 -1.04 -8.72
CA TYR A 177 -7.00 0.15 -9.19
C TYR A 177 -5.59 -0.17 -9.66
N LEU A 178 -4.80 -0.86 -8.85
CA LEU A 178 -3.42 -1.23 -9.20
C LEU A 178 -3.37 -2.14 -10.43
N ARG A 179 -4.34 -3.05 -10.57
CA ARG A 179 -4.50 -3.93 -11.73
C ARG A 179 -4.79 -3.12 -12.98
N PHE A 180 -5.71 -2.16 -12.90
CA PHE A 180 -6.02 -1.24 -13.99
C PHE A 180 -4.78 -0.43 -14.39
N SER A 181 -4.12 0.23 -13.43
CA SER A 181 -2.93 1.03 -13.68
C SER A 181 -1.78 0.20 -14.29
N TYR A 182 -1.63 -1.05 -13.87
CA TYR A 182 -0.66 -1.97 -14.47
C TYR A 182 -0.98 -2.27 -15.93
N VAL A 183 -2.23 -2.60 -16.25
CA VAL A 183 -2.64 -2.90 -17.63
C VAL A 183 -2.47 -1.68 -18.52
N TYR A 184 -2.82 -0.50 -18.01
CA TYR A 184 -2.62 0.77 -18.70
C TYR A 184 -1.13 1.01 -18.99
N LEU A 185 -0.25 0.86 -17.98
CA LEU A 185 1.19 1.02 -18.14
C LEU A 185 1.77 0.05 -19.18
N MET A 186 1.31 -1.20 -19.20
CA MET A 186 1.83 -2.22 -20.11
C MET A 186 1.33 -2.09 -21.55
N ASN A 187 0.22 -1.37 -21.76
CA ASN A 187 -0.38 -1.17 -23.09
C ASN A 187 -0.06 0.20 -23.70
N GLY A 188 0.46 1.15 -22.92
CA GLY A 188 0.81 2.49 -23.40
C GLY A 188 2.01 2.49 -24.35
N THR A 189 1.91 3.19 -25.47
CA THR A 189 3.00 3.43 -26.43
C THR A 189 3.93 4.54 -25.92
N ILE A 190 5.24 4.32 -26.03
CA ILE A 190 6.28 5.19 -25.45
C ILE A 190 6.43 6.47 -26.26
N GLY A 191 6.17 7.62 -25.62
CA GLY A 191 6.66 8.92 -26.05
C GLY A 191 8.06 9.21 -25.52
N SER A 192 8.95 9.76 -26.35
CA SER A 192 10.35 10.06 -26.00
C SER A 192 10.56 11.12 -24.91
N GLY A 193 9.50 11.81 -24.44
CA GLY A 193 9.54 12.76 -23.32
C GLY A 193 8.99 12.23 -21.98
N GLU A 194 8.45 11.02 -21.95
CA GLU A 194 7.63 10.51 -20.82
C GLU A 194 8.34 9.43 -19.96
N GLU A 195 9.60 9.10 -20.28
CA GLU A 195 10.30 7.96 -19.69
C GLU A 195 10.42 8.05 -18.15
N GLN A 196 10.74 9.23 -17.62
CA GLN A 196 10.87 9.43 -16.17
C GLN A 196 9.52 9.30 -15.44
N ALA A 197 8.43 9.82 -16.03
CA ALA A 197 7.10 9.72 -15.45
C ALA A 197 6.57 8.27 -15.49
N GLN A 198 6.85 7.55 -16.57
CA GLN A 198 6.52 6.13 -16.69
C GLN A 198 7.30 5.29 -15.68
N GLN A 199 8.59 5.59 -15.45
CA GLN A 199 9.39 4.93 -14.42
C GLN A 199 8.84 5.18 -13.01
N LEU A 200 8.42 6.41 -12.70
CA LEU A 200 7.78 6.73 -11.42
C LEU A 200 6.44 6.00 -11.24
N LEU A 201 5.61 5.95 -12.30
CA LEU A 201 4.35 5.19 -12.29
C LEU A 201 4.62 3.69 -12.08
N PHE A 202 5.59 3.13 -12.79
CA PHE A 202 6.05 1.76 -12.64
C PHE A 202 6.40 1.47 -11.17
N CYS A 203 7.29 2.27 -10.57
CA CYS A 203 7.69 2.11 -9.17
C CYS A 203 6.49 2.20 -8.20
N ARG A 204 5.59 3.17 -8.40
CA ARG A 204 4.40 3.37 -7.54
C ARG A 204 3.44 2.18 -7.62
N ILE A 205 3.21 1.61 -8.80
CA ILE A 205 2.32 0.45 -8.98
C ILE A 205 2.87 -0.77 -8.23
N PHE A 206 4.14 -1.12 -8.42
CA PHE A 206 4.70 -2.31 -7.77
C PHE A 206 4.82 -2.15 -6.25
N ASN A 207 5.17 -0.94 -5.78
CA ASN A 207 5.16 -0.64 -4.35
C ASN A 207 3.74 -0.75 -3.76
N GLY A 208 2.74 -0.25 -4.47
CA GLY A 208 1.33 -0.37 -4.09
C GLY A 208 0.87 -1.83 -4.07
N MET A 209 1.21 -2.62 -5.09
CA MET A 209 0.89 -4.05 -5.16
C MET A 209 1.52 -4.80 -3.98
N ASN A 210 2.81 -4.59 -3.73
CA ASN A 210 3.50 -5.23 -2.60
C ASN A 210 2.85 -4.84 -1.26
N PHE A 211 2.51 -3.56 -1.07
CA PHE A 211 1.83 -3.08 0.13
C PHE A 211 0.47 -3.77 0.37
N VAL A 212 -0.35 -3.85 -0.70
CA VAL A 212 -1.69 -4.46 -0.66
C VAL A 212 -1.58 -5.98 -0.44
N PHE A 213 -0.72 -6.67 -1.18
CA PHE A 213 -0.60 -8.12 -1.13
C PHE A 213 -0.01 -8.62 0.19
N CYS A 214 0.86 -7.84 0.84
CA CYS A 214 1.34 -8.19 2.18
C CYS A 214 0.25 -8.11 3.26
N ARG A 215 -0.84 -7.36 3.03
CA ARG A 215 -1.92 -7.14 4.01
C ARG A 215 -3.16 -7.97 3.73
N HIS A 216 -3.45 -8.23 2.46
CA HIS A 216 -4.60 -9.01 2.04
C HIS A 216 -4.18 -10.09 1.05
N GLN A 217 -4.32 -11.34 1.49
CA GLN A 217 -3.99 -12.50 0.68
C GLN A 217 -5.24 -12.99 -0.06
N SER A 218 -5.29 -12.78 -1.37
CA SER A 218 -6.36 -13.29 -2.21
C SER A 218 -5.80 -14.12 -3.36
N VAL A 219 -6.40 -15.29 -3.61
CA VAL A 219 -6.08 -16.16 -4.76
C VAL A 219 -6.21 -15.40 -6.09
N GLY A 220 -7.11 -14.42 -6.16
CA GLY A 220 -7.25 -13.54 -7.31
C GLY A 220 -5.96 -12.79 -7.67
N TYR A 221 -5.27 -12.25 -6.65
CA TYR A 221 -4.03 -11.49 -6.81
C TYR A 221 -2.91 -12.38 -7.32
N HIS A 222 -2.83 -13.61 -6.80
CA HIS A 222 -1.83 -14.60 -7.20
C HIS A 222 -2.02 -14.98 -8.67
N ARG A 223 -3.26 -15.30 -9.07
CA ARG A 223 -3.58 -15.61 -10.48
C ARG A 223 -3.28 -14.45 -11.41
N PHE A 224 -3.51 -13.21 -10.97
CA PHE A 224 -3.14 -12.03 -11.73
C PHE A 224 -1.62 -11.94 -11.94
N VAL A 225 -0.83 -12.03 -10.87
CA VAL A 225 0.65 -11.98 -10.95
C VAL A 225 1.20 -13.07 -11.87
N MET A 226 0.69 -14.31 -11.77
CA MET A 226 1.13 -15.43 -12.62
C MET A 226 0.81 -15.19 -14.10
N ARG A 227 -0.38 -14.67 -14.41
CA ARG A 227 -0.74 -14.32 -15.80
C ARG A 227 0.06 -13.14 -16.34
N ALA A 228 0.36 -12.17 -15.48
CA ALA A 228 1.19 -11.02 -15.83
C ALA A 228 2.62 -11.48 -16.15
N LEU A 229 3.23 -12.31 -15.30
CA LEU A 229 4.54 -12.92 -15.55
C LEU A 229 4.60 -13.77 -16.81
N ALA A 230 3.53 -14.51 -17.13
CA ALA A 230 3.47 -15.28 -18.37
C ALA A 230 3.53 -14.40 -19.63
N LYS A 231 3.03 -13.16 -19.56
CA LYS A 231 3.10 -12.18 -20.65
C LYS A 231 4.41 -11.40 -20.66
N THR A 232 4.94 -11.06 -19.49
CA THR A 232 6.18 -10.28 -19.32
C THR A 232 7.15 -11.02 -18.39
N PRO A 233 7.88 -12.03 -18.89
CA PRO A 233 8.79 -12.84 -18.07
C PRO A 233 9.96 -12.05 -17.47
N GLU A 234 10.39 -10.96 -18.10
CA GLU A 234 11.50 -10.13 -17.61
C GLU A 234 11.05 -9.06 -16.58
N ASN A 235 9.81 -9.14 -16.08
CA ASN A 235 9.33 -8.21 -15.07
C ASN A 235 9.81 -8.63 -13.66
N TYR A 236 11.02 -8.18 -13.29
CA TYR A 236 11.65 -8.54 -12.02
C TYR A 236 10.85 -8.15 -10.76
N PRO A 237 10.19 -6.97 -10.68
CA PRO A 237 9.31 -6.66 -9.55
C PRO A 237 8.17 -7.68 -9.35
N LEU A 238 7.57 -8.18 -10.43
CA LEU A 238 6.56 -9.25 -10.33
C LEU A 238 7.16 -10.55 -9.82
N HIS A 239 8.40 -10.88 -10.20
CA HIS A 239 9.11 -12.04 -9.63
C HIS A 239 9.33 -11.87 -8.12
N ILE A 240 9.72 -10.68 -7.64
CA ILE A 240 9.84 -10.44 -6.18
C ILE A 240 8.48 -10.63 -5.50
N ILE A 241 7.40 -10.06 -6.05
CA ILE A 241 6.04 -10.20 -5.49
C ILE A 241 5.59 -11.67 -5.47
N SER A 242 5.81 -12.40 -6.56
CA SER A 242 5.53 -13.83 -6.71
C SER A 242 6.32 -14.67 -5.70
N GLY A 243 7.60 -14.35 -5.52
CA GLY A 243 8.48 -14.95 -4.52
C GLY A 243 8.01 -14.69 -3.10
N ASN A 244 7.66 -13.44 -2.76
CA ASN A 244 7.18 -13.04 -1.44
C ASN A 244 5.91 -13.81 -1.04
N ASN A 245 5.00 -13.92 -2.00
CA ASN A 245 3.79 -14.69 -1.86
C ASN A 245 4.09 -16.18 -1.58
N SER A 246 4.95 -16.77 -2.39
CA SER A 246 5.36 -18.17 -2.24
C SER A 246 6.11 -18.43 -0.93
N LEU A 247 6.86 -17.45 -0.44
CA LEU A 247 7.53 -17.50 0.85
C LEU A 247 6.50 -17.55 2.00
N VAL A 248 5.50 -16.66 1.96
CA VAL A 248 4.42 -16.60 2.97
C VAL A 248 3.58 -17.88 2.98
N THR A 249 3.27 -18.44 1.82
CA THR A 249 2.49 -19.69 1.69
C THR A 249 3.30 -20.96 1.97
N GLY A 250 4.61 -20.84 2.26
CA GLY A 250 5.48 -21.98 2.58
C GLY A 250 6.02 -22.75 1.36
N SER A 251 5.78 -22.25 0.16
CA SER A 251 6.26 -22.75 -1.14
C SER A 251 7.70 -22.31 -1.43
N TYR A 252 8.62 -22.61 -0.50
CA TYR A 252 9.98 -22.06 -0.50
C TYR A 252 10.81 -22.37 -1.75
N ARG A 253 10.63 -23.54 -2.38
CA ARG A 253 11.35 -23.88 -3.63
C ARG A 253 10.96 -22.96 -4.78
N HIS A 254 9.66 -22.64 -4.89
CA HIS A 254 9.18 -21.69 -5.88
C HIS A 254 9.68 -20.29 -5.56
N ALA A 255 9.59 -19.85 -4.30
CA ALA A 255 10.10 -18.55 -3.86
C ALA A 255 11.59 -18.35 -4.22
N LEU A 256 12.43 -19.36 -3.96
CA LEU A 256 13.83 -19.34 -4.37
C LEU A 256 13.99 -19.20 -5.89
N GLY A 257 13.21 -19.95 -6.67
CA GLY A 257 13.25 -19.85 -8.13
C GLY A 257 12.97 -18.43 -8.63
N GLU A 258 11.96 -17.78 -8.06
CA GLU A 258 11.59 -16.41 -8.40
C GLU A 258 12.69 -15.40 -7.98
N TYR A 259 13.20 -15.49 -6.75
CA TYR A 259 14.26 -14.61 -6.29
C TYR A 259 15.58 -14.81 -7.04
N PHE A 260 15.91 -16.05 -7.44
CA PHE A 260 17.12 -16.31 -8.23
C PHE A 260 17.06 -15.70 -9.62
N ARG A 261 15.88 -15.65 -10.27
CA ARG A 261 15.73 -14.95 -11.56
C ARG A 261 16.11 -13.47 -11.43
N VAL A 262 15.63 -12.82 -10.38
CA VAL A 262 15.96 -11.42 -10.09
C VAL A 262 17.44 -11.26 -9.74
N TRP A 263 17.96 -12.12 -8.86
CA TRP A 263 19.36 -12.06 -8.42
C TRP A 263 20.36 -12.29 -9.55
N LEU A 264 20.05 -13.17 -10.51
CA LEU A 264 20.92 -13.42 -11.65
C LEU A 264 21.08 -12.18 -12.54
N ASN A 265 20.04 -11.33 -12.62
CA ASN A 265 20.09 -10.06 -13.34
C ASN A 265 20.73 -8.93 -12.51
N ASN A 266 20.48 -8.88 -11.20
CA ASN A 266 21.09 -7.91 -10.29
C ASN A 266 21.63 -8.58 -9.02
N ARG A 267 22.93 -8.92 -9.04
CA ARG A 267 23.61 -9.63 -7.94
C ARG A 267 23.95 -8.76 -6.73
N ASP A 268 23.90 -7.45 -6.92
CA ASP A 268 24.22 -6.46 -5.90
C ASP A 268 22.95 -5.83 -5.29
N ASP A 269 21.78 -6.44 -5.51
CA ASP A 269 20.58 -6.09 -4.77
C ASP A 269 20.62 -6.76 -3.37
N PRO A 270 20.74 -5.97 -2.29
CA PRO A 270 20.80 -6.53 -0.96
C PRO A 270 19.46 -7.11 -0.48
N LEU A 271 18.32 -6.53 -0.88
CA LEU A 271 17.01 -7.03 -0.48
C LEU A 271 16.79 -8.43 -1.05
N VAL A 272 17.15 -8.65 -2.31
CA VAL A 272 17.05 -9.98 -2.94
C VAL A 272 17.97 -10.98 -2.25
N CYS A 273 19.20 -10.59 -1.90
CA CYS A 273 20.10 -11.45 -1.11
C CYS A 273 19.50 -11.83 0.25
N LEU A 274 18.88 -10.86 0.94
CA LEU A 274 18.20 -11.09 2.21
C LEU A 274 17.02 -12.06 2.05
N LEU A 275 16.18 -11.89 1.02
CA LEU A 275 15.03 -12.76 0.74
C LEU A 275 15.46 -14.19 0.43
N ILE A 276 16.54 -14.39 -0.32
CA ILE A 276 17.12 -15.71 -0.58
C ILE A 276 17.64 -16.34 0.73
N ALA A 277 18.39 -15.57 1.53
CA ALA A 277 18.91 -16.03 2.82
C ALA A 277 17.78 -16.44 3.79
N LEU A 278 16.74 -15.62 3.86
CA LEU A 278 15.54 -15.87 4.66
C LEU A 278 14.83 -17.15 4.20
N THR A 279 14.69 -17.34 2.89
CA THR A 279 14.02 -18.53 2.34
C THR A 279 14.79 -19.81 2.69
N PHE A 280 16.12 -19.83 2.54
CA PHE A 280 16.94 -20.95 2.99
C PHE A 280 16.83 -21.18 4.50
N THR A 281 16.79 -20.11 5.30
CA THR A 281 16.60 -20.20 6.76
C THR A 281 15.27 -20.89 7.11
N HIS A 282 14.17 -20.52 6.45
CA HIS A 282 12.89 -21.19 6.63
C HIS A 282 12.90 -22.66 6.19
N MET A 283 13.56 -22.97 5.07
CA MET A 283 13.73 -24.35 4.62
C MET A 283 14.51 -25.19 5.63
N THR A 284 15.56 -24.66 6.25
CA THR A 284 16.33 -25.36 7.30
C THR A 284 15.47 -25.71 8.50
N CYS A 285 14.49 -24.88 8.86
CA CYS A 285 13.58 -25.12 9.98
C CYS A 285 12.49 -26.16 9.69
N LYS A 286 12.34 -26.63 8.44
CA LYS A 286 11.33 -27.64 8.10
C LYS A 286 11.71 -29.05 8.59
N LYS A 287 10.70 -29.79 9.08
CA LYS A 287 10.88 -31.12 9.69
C LYS A 287 11.29 -32.20 8.68
N ASP A 288 10.91 -32.06 7.41
CA ASP A 288 11.08 -33.04 6.33
C ASP A 288 12.40 -32.89 5.55
N ILE A 289 13.24 -31.92 5.89
CA ILE A 289 14.54 -31.74 5.24
C ILE A 289 15.58 -32.63 5.93
N SER A 290 16.24 -33.50 5.15
CA SER A 290 17.32 -34.37 5.61
C SER A 290 18.68 -33.64 5.72
N SER A 291 19.03 -32.82 4.74
CA SER A 291 20.32 -32.11 4.66
C SER A 291 20.27 -30.68 5.21
N ARG A 292 19.66 -30.49 6.40
CA ARG A 292 19.41 -29.16 6.99
C ARG A 292 20.65 -28.30 7.12
N HIS A 293 21.79 -28.89 7.50
CA HIS A 293 23.05 -28.17 7.64
C HIS A 293 23.53 -27.56 6.31
N MET A 294 23.39 -28.28 5.20
CA MET A 294 23.78 -27.77 3.87
C MET A 294 22.90 -26.60 3.44
N ILE A 295 21.60 -26.67 3.72
CA ILE A 295 20.66 -25.57 3.44
C ILE A 295 20.97 -24.36 4.33
N ALA A 296 21.27 -24.59 5.62
CA ALA A 296 21.65 -23.54 6.55
C ALA A 296 22.91 -22.79 6.07
N MET A 297 23.92 -23.54 5.61
CA MET A 297 25.15 -22.95 5.06
C MET A 297 24.88 -22.04 3.85
N ARG A 298 23.94 -22.44 2.96
CA ARG A 298 23.52 -21.59 1.83
C ARG A 298 22.83 -20.31 2.31
N GLY A 299 21.95 -20.42 3.31
CA GLY A 299 21.31 -19.24 3.93
C GLY A 299 22.32 -18.27 4.53
N ILE A 300 23.31 -18.78 5.28
CA ILE A 300 24.39 -17.99 5.87
C ILE A 300 25.25 -17.32 4.78
N ALA A 301 25.56 -18.03 3.69
CA ALA A 301 26.33 -17.46 2.59
C ALA A 301 25.62 -16.26 1.94
N PHE A 302 24.32 -16.37 1.66
CA PHE A 302 23.53 -15.23 1.15
C PHE A 302 23.36 -14.11 2.17
N MET A 303 23.24 -14.43 3.46
CA MET A 303 23.22 -13.42 4.52
C MET A 303 24.54 -12.65 4.61
N LYS A 304 25.68 -13.32 4.38
CA LYS A 304 27.00 -12.69 4.31
C LYS A 304 27.15 -11.80 3.08
N GLN A 305 26.61 -12.23 1.94
CA GLN A 305 26.53 -11.39 0.75
C GLN A 305 25.69 -10.13 1.00
N TYR A 306 24.52 -10.28 1.63
CA TYR A 306 23.68 -9.15 2.06
C TYR A 306 24.45 -8.18 2.98
N GLN A 307 25.15 -8.69 3.99
CA GLN A 307 26.01 -7.88 4.87
C GLN A 307 27.09 -7.13 4.10
N ARG A 308 27.74 -7.78 3.13
CA ARG A 308 28.79 -7.18 2.31
C ARG A 308 28.26 -6.02 1.47
N ILE A 309 27.08 -6.18 0.87
CA ILE A 309 26.46 -5.18 -0.01
C ILE A 309 25.87 -4.01 0.79
N ARG A 310 25.13 -4.27 1.87
CA ARG A 310 24.54 -3.22 2.71
C ARG A 310 25.56 -2.46 3.55
N GLY A 311 26.68 -3.10 3.87
CA GLY A 311 27.65 -2.60 4.82
C GLY A 311 27.27 -2.89 6.27
N CYS A 312 28.15 -2.48 7.19
CA CYS A 312 27.95 -2.68 8.62
C CYS A 312 27.00 -1.64 9.19
N CYS A 313 25.71 -1.95 9.26
CA CYS A 313 24.69 -1.08 9.87
C CYS A 313 23.84 -1.84 10.90
N GLN A 314 23.01 -1.07 11.62
CA GLN A 314 22.10 -1.60 12.64
C GLN A 314 21.17 -2.69 12.08
N GLU A 315 20.57 -2.45 10.91
CA GLU A 315 19.69 -3.39 10.20
C GLU A 315 20.35 -4.75 9.97
N VAL A 316 21.60 -4.74 9.47
CA VAL A 316 22.35 -5.95 9.15
C VAL A 316 22.66 -6.75 10.40
N ASN A 317 23.12 -6.10 11.47
CA ASN A 317 23.38 -6.79 12.74
C ASN A 317 22.10 -7.42 13.30
N TYR A 318 20.99 -6.68 13.30
CA TYR A 318 19.70 -7.21 13.76
C TYR A 318 19.25 -8.43 12.93
N ASN A 319 19.30 -8.34 11.60
CA ASN A 319 18.86 -9.40 10.71
C ASN A 319 19.71 -10.68 10.84
N ILE A 320 21.05 -10.54 10.99
CA ILE A 320 21.93 -11.69 11.25
C ILE A 320 21.58 -12.31 12.62
N GLY A 321 21.42 -11.49 13.66
CA GLY A 321 21.02 -11.97 14.99
C GLY A 321 19.71 -12.73 14.94
N ARG A 322 18.72 -12.21 14.22
CA ARG A 322 17.39 -12.83 14.07
C ARG A 322 17.44 -14.16 13.31
N MET A 323 18.25 -14.24 12.25
CA MET A 323 18.50 -15.48 11.52
C MET A 323 19.15 -16.53 12.41
N LEU A 324 20.21 -16.17 13.15
CA LEU A 324 20.92 -17.11 14.04
C LEU A 324 20.02 -17.60 15.17
N GLN A 325 19.19 -16.71 15.75
CA GLN A 325 18.20 -17.11 16.74
C GLN A 325 17.20 -18.11 16.17
N GLN A 326 16.71 -17.90 14.94
CA GLN A 326 15.79 -18.82 14.26
C GLN A 326 16.44 -20.18 13.94
N LEU A 327 17.74 -20.21 13.67
CA LEU A 327 18.52 -21.43 13.48
C LEU A 327 18.93 -22.12 14.80
N GLY A 328 18.63 -21.51 15.96
CA GLY A 328 19.02 -22.03 17.28
C GLY A 328 20.47 -21.76 17.68
N VAL A 329 21.21 -20.96 16.92
CA VAL A 329 22.60 -20.55 17.23
C VAL A 329 22.57 -19.35 18.17
N LEU A 330 22.17 -19.59 19.42
CA LEU A 330 21.85 -18.54 20.39
C LEU A 330 23.04 -17.66 20.78
N SER A 331 24.24 -18.23 20.91
CA SER A 331 25.46 -17.47 21.22
C SER A 331 25.76 -16.40 20.17
N GLY A 332 25.62 -16.77 18.89
CA GLY A 332 25.77 -15.84 17.77
C GLY A 332 24.66 -14.80 17.74
N ALA A 333 23.41 -15.19 18.04
CA ALA A 333 22.30 -14.24 18.13
C ALA A 333 22.54 -13.18 19.21
N ILE A 334 22.99 -13.60 20.41
CA ILE A 334 23.34 -12.70 21.52
C ILE A 334 24.41 -11.70 21.08
N TYR A 335 25.50 -12.17 20.46
CA TYR A 335 26.57 -11.30 19.96
C TYR A 335 26.05 -10.20 19.01
N PHE A 336 25.19 -10.56 18.05
CA PHE A 336 24.68 -9.58 17.09
C PHE A 336 23.63 -8.63 17.69
N TYR A 337 22.78 -9.10 18.61
CA TYR A 337 21.86 -8.21 19.32
C TYR A 337 22.61 -7.24 20.24
N ASP A 338 23.67 -7.68 20.91
CA ASP A 338 24.52 -6.82 21.73
C ASP A 338 25.18 -5.70 20.89
N ARG A 339 25.61 -6.03 19.66
CA ARG A 339 26.08 -5.01 18.70
C ARG A 339 25.01 -4.00 18.31
N VAL A 340 23.75 -4.41 18.18
CA VAL A 340 22.65 -3.47 17.92
C VAL A 340 22.46 -2.53 19.12
N LEU A 341 22.47 -3.05 20.34
CA LEU A 341 22.23 -2.25 21.55
C LEU A 341 23.35 -1.24 21.82
N HIS A 342 24.60 -1.71 21.80
CA HIS A 342 25.75 -0.96 22.33
C HIS A 342 26.69 -0.41 21.25
N HIS A 343 26.64 -0.94 20.03
CA HIS A 343 27.60 -0.61 18.96
C HIS A 343 26.91 -0.10 17.68
N SER A 344 25.72 0.49 17.83
CA SER A 344 25.01 1.13 16.73
C SER A 344 24.28 2.40 17.17
N GLU A 345 24.20 3.35 16.26
CA GLU A 345 23.44 4.59 16.39
C GLU A 345 22.08 4.46 15.70
N VAL A 346 21.20 5.44 15.95
CA VAL A 346 19.91 5.53 15.28
C VAL A 346 20.14 5.62 13.76
N PRO A 347 19.40 4.87 12.93
CA PRO A 347 19.58 4.93 11.50
C PRO A 347 19.33 6.33 10.94
N MET A 348 20.25 6.80 10.10
CA MET A 348 20.07 8.05 9.33
C MET A 348 19.37 7.76 8.02
N VAL A 349 18.34 8.53 7.69
CA VAL A 349 17.57 8.39 6.45
C VAL A 349 17.58 9.71 5.69
N TYR A 350 17.71 9.64 4.36
CA TYR A 350 17.55 10.80 3.49
C TYR A 350 16.09 11.23 3.47
N LYS A 351 15.83 12.48 3.84
CA LYS A 351 14.56 13.14 3.59
C LYS A 351 14.77 14.28 2.62
N GLU A 352 13.79 14.49 1.76
CA GLU A 352 13.73 15.67 0.91
C GLU A 352 12.86 16.72 1.59
N ASP A 353 13.39 17.95 1.68
CA ASP A 353 12.60 19.09 2.10
C ASP A 353 11.61 19.46 0.99
N GLU A 354 10.31 19.31 1.28
CA GLU A 354 9.21 19.57 0.35
C GLU A 354 9.23 21.01 -0.20
N GLN A 355 9.78 21.98 0.52
CA GLN A 355 9.79 23.39 0.09
C GLN A 355 11.03 23.78 -0.72
N THR A 356 12.17 23.14 -0.44
CA THR A 356 13.46 23.53 -1.05
C THR A 356 14.01 22.49 -2.02
N GLY A 357 13.42 21.29 -2.07
CA GLY A 357 13.87 20.17 -2.91
C GLY A 357 15.24 19.61 -2.51
N LYS A 358 15.80 20.03 -1.37
CA LYS A 358 17.12 19.60 -0.91
C LYS A 358 17.00 18.35 -0.05
N SER A 359 17.82 17.34 -0.36
CA SER A 359 17.94 16.14 0.46
C SER A 359 18.87 16.39 1.66
N TYR A 360 18.44 15.99 2.86
CA TYR A 360 19.24 16.03 4.08
C TYR A 360 19.11 14.72 4.86
N LEU A 361 20.10 14.46 5.72
CA LEU A 361 20.11 13.28 6.59
C LEU A 361 19.43 13.61 7.91
N GLU A 362 18.45 12.81 8.29
CA GLU A 362 17.76 12.91 9.58
C GLU A 362 17.82 11.58 10.33
N ALA A 363 18.01 11.65 11.65
CA ALA A 363 17.91 10.50 12.53
C ALA A 363 16.45 10.00 12.54
N ALA A 364 16.25 8.75 12.12
CA ALA A 364 14.93 8.18 11.99
C ALA A 364 14.65 7.21 13.14
N GLU A 365 14.25 7.75 14.30
CA GLU A 365 13.94 6.96 15.50
C GLU A 365 12.92 5.84 15.26
N ARG A 366 11.99 6.06 14.32
CA ARG A 366 11.00 5.06 13.92
C ARG A 366 11.63 3.75 13.41
N TYR A 367 12.84 3.81 12.86
CA TYR A 367 13.58 2.67 12.34
C TYR A 367 14.63 2.13 13.31
N ASP A 368 14.73 2.67 14.54
CA ASP A 368 15.66 2.15 15.53
C ASP A 368 15.25 0.73 15.97
N LEU A 369 16.15 -0.22 15.74
CA LEU A 369 15.94 -1.64 16.04
C LEU A 369 16.37 -2.04 17.44
N LYS A 370 16.91 -1.12 18.26
CA LYS A 370 17.36 -1.42 19.64
C LYS A 370 16.27 -2.06 20.48
N ARG A 371 15.05 -1.52 20.46
CA ARG A 371 13.92 -2.07 21.23
C ARG A 371 13.57 -3.50 20.80
N LEU A 372 13.63 -3.78 19.50
CA LEU A 372 13.36 -5.12 18.96
C LEU A 372 14.48 -6.11 19.31
N ALA A 373 15.74 -5.67 19.24
CA ALA A 373 16.90 -6.47 19.63
C ALA A 373 16.88 -6.80 21.13
N ALA A 374 16.59 -5.81 21.98
CA ALA A 374 16.47 -5.97 23.43
C ALA A 374 15.37 -6.98 23.80
N HIS A 375 14.20 -6.86 23.17
CA HIS A 375 13.11 -7.82 23.36
C HIS A 375 13.54 -9.25 22.97
N ASN A 376 14.15 -9.43 21.80
CA ASN A 376 14.58 -10.76 21.34
C ASN A 376 15.70 -11.34 22.22
N LEU A 377 16.60 -10.50 22.71
CA LEU A 377 17.67 -10.89 23.64
C LEU A 377 17.10 -11.31 25.00
N ALA A 378 16.14 -10.57 25.53
CA ALA A 378 15.44 -10.92 26.77
C ALA A 378 14.73 -12.27 26.65
N LEU A 379 14.10 -12.58 25.50
CA LEU A 379 13.51 -13.90 25.27
C LEU A 379 14.54 -15.03 25.38
N ILE A 380 15.74 -14.85 24.82
CA ILE A 380 16.83 -15.84 24.92
C ILE A 380 17.22 -16.05 26.39
N TYR A 381 17.36 -14.98 27.17
CA TYR A 381 17.71 -15.06 28.58
C TYR A 381 16.62 -15.70 29.43
N VAL A 382 15.34 -15.41 29.18
CA VAL A 382 14.21 -16.06 29.85
C VAL A 382 14.22 -17.57 29.59
N LEU A 383 14.39 -17.98 28.33
CA LEU A 383 14.45 -19.39 27.95
C LEU A 383 15.66 -20.12 28.57
N SER A 384 16.74 -19.38 28.81
CA SER A 384 17.95 -19.90 29.49
C SER A 384 17.85 -19.86 31.02
N GLY A 385 16.74 -19.36 31.59
CA GLY A 385 16.53 -19.22 33.04
C GLY A 385 17.14 -17.95 33.67
N ASN A 386 17.87 -17.13 32.92
CA ASN A 386 18.49 -15.89 33.41
C ASN A 386 17.50 -14.71 33.39
N ARG A 387 16.50 -14.78 34.27
CA ARG A 387 15.44 -13.75 34.38
C ARG A 387 15.96 -12.39 34.81
N MET A 388 17.04 -12.36 35.60
CA MET A 388 17.66 -11.11 36.05
C MET A 388 18.21 -10.30 34.89
N LEU A 389 18.97 -10.95 34.00
CA LEU A 389 19.53 -10.27 32.83
C LEU A 389 18.45 -9.90 31.81
N ALA A 390 17.43 -10.75 31.63
CA ALA A 390 16.27 -10.42 30.81
C ALA A 390 15.58 -9.14 31.29
N ARG A 391 15.33 -9.03 32.61
CA ARG A 391 14.73 -7.86 33.23
C ARG A 391 15.59 -6.60 33.02
N LYS A 392 16.90 -6.70 33.28
CA LYS A 392 17.83 -5.59 33.10
C LYS A 392 17.79 -5.02 31.68
N VAL A 393 17.85 -5.89 30.66
CA VAL A 393 17.82 -5.45 29.25
C VAL A 393 16.50 -4.76 28.89
N LEU A 394 15.37 -5.27 29.38
CA LEU A 394 14.07 -4.65 29.13
C LEU A 394 13.92 -3.29 29.84
N GLU A 395 14.40 -3.19 31.08
CA GLU A 395 14.37 -1.93 31.85
C GLU A 395 15.22 -0.84 31.18
N GLU A 396 16.35 -1.22 30.57
CA GLU A 396 17.27 -0.30 29.93
C GLU A 396 16.78 0.20 28.55
N PHE A 397 16.21 -0.69 27.74
CA PHE A 397 15.93 -0.38 26.32
C PHE A 397 14.45 -0.34 25.94
N CYS A 398 13.54 -0.89 26.75
CA CYS A 398 12.12 -1.07 26.37
C CYS A 398 11.13 -0.27 27.21
N VAL A 399 11.56 0.42 28.27
CA VAL A 399 10.70 1.29 29.08
C VAL A 399 10.44 2.60 28.32
N VAL A 400 9.17 3.04 28.32
CA VAL A 400 8.67 4.23 27.61
C VAL A 400 8.46 5.38 28.57
#